data_AF-A0A3N5NKU1-F1
#
_entry.id   AF-A0A3N5NKU1-F1
#
_cell.length_a   1.000
_cell.length_b   1.000
_cell.length_c   1.000
_cell.angle_alpha   90.00
_cell.angle_beta   90.00
_cell.angle_gamma   90.00
#
_symmetry.space_group_name_H-M   'P 1'
#
loop_
_entity.id
_entity.type
_entity.pdbx_description
1 polymer ?
#
loop_
_entity_poly.entity_id
_entity_poly.type
_entity_poly.pdbx_seq_one_letter_code
_entity_poly.pdbx_strand_id
1 'polypeptide(L)' 'MERRSRRENLGRAWYKFSRNSLSLVGAAMVLLVFFLAIFAPLVAPYPEHVKPFTDFANAKAPPSWAHPFGTD' A
#
# COMPACT_ATOMS: atom_id res chain seq x y z
N MET A 1 -44.32 5.12 -0.28
CA MET A 1 -42.91 4.69 -0.45
C MET A 1 -42.23 5.67 -1.39
N GLU A 2 -41.51 6.67 -0.87
CA GLU A 2 -40.72 7.58 -1.69
C GLU A 2 -39.59 6.81 -2.38
N ARG A 3 -39.61 6.74 -3.71
CA ARG A 3 -38.48 6.23 -4.50
C ARG A 3 -37.37 7.28 -4.50
N ARG A 4 -36.61 7.38 -3.40
CA ARG A 4 -35.39 8.21 -3.37
C ARG A 4 -34.46 7.78 -4.48
N SER A 5 -34.07 8.73 -5.34
CA SER A 5 -33.16 8.47 -6.45
C SER A 5 -31.83 7.94 -5.93
N ARG A 6 -31.29 6.87 -6.53
CA ARG A 6 -30.01 6.26 -6.11
C ARG A 6 -28.88 7.29 -6.00
N ARG A 7 -28.89 8.30 -6.87
CA ARG A 7 -27.92 9.41 -6.87
C ARG A 7 -27.98 10.27 -5.60
N GLU A 8 -29.18 10.56 -5.11
CA GLU A 8 -29.35 11.35 -3.87
C GLU A 8 -28.88 10.56 -2.65
N ASN A 9 -29.13 9.25 -2.62
CA ASN A 9 -28.64 8.39 -1.55
C ASN A 9 -27.11 8.33 -1.56
N LEU A 10 -26.49 8.23 -2.73
CA LEU A 10 -25.03 8.22 -2.88
C LEU A 10 -24.42 9.56 -2.47
N GLY A 11 -25.01 10.69 -2.88
CA GLY A 11 -24.56 12.02 -2.49
C GLY A 11 -24.62 12.25 -0.97
N ARG A 12 -25.71 11.79 -0.32
CA ARG A 12 -25.82 11.85 1.15
C ARG A 12 -24.80 10.95 1.86
N ALA A 13 -24.55 9.75 1.33
CA ALA A 13 -23.55 8.84 1.88
C ALA A 13 -22.14 9.41 1.74
N TRP A 14 -21.79 9.94 0.57
CA TRP A 14 -20.52 10.60 0.31
C TRP A 14 -20.32 11.82 1.22
N TYR A 15 -21.34 12.65 1.38
CA TYR A 15 -21.28 13.81 2.27
C TYR A 15 -20.99 13.43 3.73
N LYS A 16 -21.64 12.36 4.24
CA LYS A 16 -21.36 11.85 5.59
C LYS A 16 -19.95 11.27 5.70
N PHE A 17 -19.52 10.55 4.68
CA PHE A 17 -18.19 9.94 4.60
C PHE A 17 -17.08 11.01 4.60
N SER A 18 -17.19 12.02 3.75
CA SER A 18 -16.20 13.10 3.63
C SER A 18 -16.14 14.03 4.85
N ARG A 19 -17.15 13.99 5.72
CA ARG A 19 -17.17 14.78 6.97
C ARG A 19 -16.55 14.04 8.16
N ASN A 20 -16.23 12.76 8.01
CA ASN A 20 -15.62 11.95 9.06
C ASN A 20 -14.11 11.84 8.84
N SER A 21 -13.32 12.47 9.72
CA SER A 21 -11.86 12.45 9.65
C SER A 21 -11.29 11.03 9.69
N LEU A 22 -11.89 10.11 10.44
CA LEU A 22 -11.44 8.72 10.49
C LEU A 22 -11.65 8.00 9.15
N SER A 23 -12.79 8.23 8.51
CA SER A 23 -13.09 7.69 7.18
C SER A 23 -12.16 8.26 6.10
N LEU A 24 -11.83 9.55 6.19
CA LEU A 24 -10.87 10.20 5.30
C LEU A 24 -9.46 9.63 5.48
N VAL A 25 -9.00 9.41 6.71
CA VAL A 25 -7.68 8.78 6.98
C VAL A 25 -7.64 7.37 6.41
N GLY A 26 -8.69 6.57 6.61
CA GLY A 26 -8.78 5.24 6.02
C GLY A 26 -8.74 5.26 4.49
N ALA A 27 -9.49 6.17 3.86
CA ALA A 27 -9.44 6.36 2.42
C ALA A 27 -8.05 6.80 1.94
N ALA A 28 -7.39 7.72 2.65
CA ALA A 28 -6.05 8.19 2.32
C ALA A 28 -5.03 7.05 2.40
N MET A 29 -5.11 6.20 3.42
CA MET A 29 -4.27 5.00 3.54
C MET A 29 -4.48 4.04 2.37
N VAL A 30 -5.73 3.75 2.02
CA VAL A 30 -6.04 2.86 0.88
C VAL A 30 -5.49 3.45 -0.41
N LEU A 31 -5.72 4.74 -0.67
CA LEU A 31 -5.19 5.42 -1.85
C LEU A 31 -3.66 5.43 -1.88
N LEU A 32 -3.01 5.61 -0.73
CA LEU A 32 -1.56 5.54 -0.63
C LEU A 32 -1.03 4.17 -1.03
N VAL A 33 -1.63 3.08 -0.52
CA VAL A 33 -1.25 1.71 -0.89
C VAL A 33 -1.46 1.47 -2.38
N PHE A 34 -2.60 1.91 -2.95
CA PHE A 34 -2.84 1.82 -4.39
C PHE A 34 -1.79 2.60 -5.20
N PHE A 35 -1.42 3.79 -4.75
CA PHE A 35 -0.39 4.59 -5.40
C PHE A 35 0.96 3.87 -5.35
N LEU A 36 1.38 3.39 -4.19
CA LEU A 36 2.61 2.60 -4.05
C LEU A 36 2.59 1.33 -4.89
N ALA A 37 1.44 0.68 -5.06
CA ALA A 37 1.31 -0.51 -5.91
C ALA A 37 1.44 -0.18 -7.40
N ILE A 38 0.83 0.91 -7.88
CA ILE A 38 0.93 1.35 -9.28
C ILE A 38 2.35 1.82 -9.59
N PHE A 39 2.95 2.59 -8.67
CA PHE A 39 4.30 3.12 -8.80
C PHE A 39 5.36 2.19 -8.18
N ALA A 40 5.00 0.95 -7.88
CA ALA A 40 5.92 -0.06 -7.35
C ALA A 40 7.23 -0.17 -8.15
N PRO A 41 7.25 -0.19 -9.50
CA PRO A 41 8.51 -0.28 -10.25
C PRO A 41 9.40 0.97 -10.14
N LEU A 42 8.86 2.13 -9.74
CA LEU A 42 9.66 3.33 -9.48
C LEU A 42 10.18 3.41 -8.04
N VAL A 43 9.43 2.85 -7.10
CA VAL A 43 9.72 2.94 -5.66
C VAL A 43 10.54 1.75 -5.16
N ALA A 44 10.37 0.57 -5.75
CA ALA A 44 11.07 -0.64 -5.35
C ALA A 44 12.41 -0.79 -6.10
N PRO A 45 13.56 -0.55 -5.45
CA PRO A 45 14.88 -0.71 -6.09
C PRO A 45 15.24 -2.18 -6.40
N TYR A 46 14.56 -3.15 -5.77
CA TYR A 46 14.81 -4.58 -5.94
C TYR A 46 13.54 -5.31 -6.42
N PRO A 47 13.12 -5.12 -7.69
CA PRO A 47 11.91 -5.74 -8.24
C PRO A 47 11.99 -7.28 -8.32
N GLU A 48 13.18 -7.86 -8.31
CA GLU A 48 13.39 -9.31 -8.34
C GLU A 48 13.01 -10.00 -7.01
N HIS A 49 12.99 -9.27 -5.89
CA HIS A 49 12.59 -9.80 -4.58
C HIS A 49 11.06 -9.90 -4.41
N VAL A 50 10.29 -9.56 -5.45
CA VAL A 50 8.82 -9.73 -5.46
C VAL A 50 8.43 -11.20 -5.54
N LYS A 51 9.36 -12.08 -5.94
CA LYS A 51 9.20 -13.54 -5.94
C LYS A 51 9.79 -14.14 -4.66
N PRO A 52 9.42 -15.37 -4.27
CA PRO A 52 10.16 -16.13 -3.27
C PRO A 52 11.58 -16.35 -3.78
N PHE A 53 12.48 -15.45 -3.41
CA PHE A 53 13.88 -15.46 -3.79
C PHE A 53 14.69 -15.71 -2.52
N THR A 54 15.26 -16.89 -2.41
CA THR A 54 16.24 -17.20 -1.37
C THR A 54 17.61 -17.19 -2.05
N ASP A 55 18.39 -16.14 -1.80
CA ASP A 55 19.74 -16.03 -2.33
C ASP A 55 20.70 -16.93 -1.53
N PHE A 56 20.63 -18.23 -1.77
CA PHE A 56 21.51 -19.20 -1.10
C PHE A 56 23.00 -18.96 -1.40
N ALA A 57 23.34 -18.24 -2.48
CA ALA A 57 24.72 -17.93 -2.83
C ALA A 57 25.30 -16.81 -1.95
N ASN A 58 24.46 -15.88 -1.49
CA ASN A 58 24.84 -14.80 -0.58
C ASN A 58 24.36 -14.98 0.86
N ALA A 59 23.71 -16.10 1.21
CA ALA A 59 23.28 -16.41 2.56
C ALA A 59 24.50 -16.65 3.49
N LYS A 60 24.37 -16.26 4.77
CA LYS A 60 25.40 -16.44 5.83
C LYS A 60 26.72 -15.69 5.58
N ALA A 61 26.68 -14.59 4.86
CA ALA A 61 27.84 -13.72 4.71
C ALA A 61 28.16 -13.04 6.06
N PRO A 62 29.45 -12.89 6.42
CA PRO A 62 29.84 -12.18 7.62
C PRO A 62 29.46 -10.68 7.54
N PRO A 63 29.36 -9.99 8.69
CA PRO A 63 29.08 -8.56 8.74
C PRO A 63 29.98 -7.73 7.80
N SER A 64 29.37 -6.82 7.05
CA SER A 64 30.04 -5.93 6.11
C SER A 64 29.41 -4.55 6.12
N TRP A 65 30.04 -3.57 5.46
CA TRP A 65 29.48 -2.22 5.34
C TRP A 65 28.12 -2.17 4.61
N ALA A 66 27.88 -3.11 3.70
CA ALA A 66 26.59 -3.26 3.03
C ALA A 66 25.56 -4.00 3.90
N HIS A 67 26.04 -4.90 4.77
CA HIS A 67 25.22 -5.73 5.65
C HIS A 67 25.81 -5.74 7.06
N PRO A 68 25.53 -4.72 7.90
CA PRO A 68 26.15 -4.58 9.22
C PRO A 68 25.92 -5.77 10.17
N PHE A 69 24.89 -6.59 9.88
CA PHE A 69 24.53 -7.77 10.65
C PHE A 69 24.72 -9.10 9.87
N GLY A 70 25.34 -9.06 8.68
CA GLY A 70 25.42 -10.21 7.79
C GLY A 70 24.12 -10.46 7.00
N THR A 71 24.01 -11.63 6.39
CA THR A 71 22.86 -12.05 5.55
C THR A 71 22.27 -13.37 6.07
N ASP A 72 20.94 -13.53 5.95
CA ASP A 72 20.16 -14.74 6.32
C ASP A 72 20.03 -15.72 5.14
#